data_AF-A0A926G6Y0-F1
#
_entry.id   AF-A0A926G6Y0-F1
#
_cell.length_a   1.000
_cell.length_b   1.000
_cell.length_c   1.000
_cell.angle_alpha   90.00
_cell.angle_beta   90.00
_cell.angle_gamma   90.00
#
_symmetry.space_group_name_H-M   'P 1'
#
loop_
_entity.id
_entity.type
_entity.pdbx_description
1 polymer ?
#
loop_
_entity_poly.entity_id
_entity_poly.type
_entity_poly.pdbx_seq_one_letter_code
_entity_poly.pdbx_strand_id
1 'polypeptide(L)' 'MSGEHWTYNEWATNTVEKIVVMGLAAPEEHRADWLRLQIGSAIEQALRHGRSGLGDDDPVVA' A
#
# COMPACT_ATOMS: atom_id res chain seq x y z
N MET A 1 16.44 -1.13 -16.37
CA MET A 1 15.81 -0.59 -15.16
C MET A 1 16.12 -1.56 -14.05
N SER A 2 17.10 -1.27 -13.19
CA SER A 2 17.31 -2.04 -11.97
C SER A 2 16.06 -1.83 -11.12
N GLY A 3 15.22 -2.85 -11.01
CA GLY A 3 14.02 -2.80 -10.19
C GLY A 3 14.41 -2.58 -8.75
N GLU A 4 14.13 -1.41 -8.20
CA GLU A 4 14.09 -1.25 -6.76
C GLU A 4 12.88 -2.04 -6.28
N HIS A 5 13.14 -3.16 -5.61
CA HIS A 5 12.12 -3.97 -4.96
C HIS A 5 12.03 -3.45 -3.53
N TRP A 6 10.83 -3.23 -3.03
CA TRP A 6 10.61 -2.95 -1.62
C TRP A 6 10.37 -4.25 -0.88
N THR A 7 10.91 -4.37 0.32
CA THR A 7 10.43 -5.34 1.30
C THR A 7 8.98 -5.02 1.67
N TYR A 8 8.26 -5.97 2.25
CA TYR A 8 6.89 -5.74 2.70
C TYR A 8 6.80 -4.62 3.75
N ASN A 9 7.76 -4.52 4.66
CA ASN A 9 7.81 -3.42 5.64
C ASN A 9 8.01 -2.04 4.99
N GLU A 10 8.92 -1.93 4.02
CA GLU A 10 9.15 -0.68 3.28
C GLU A 10 7.91 -0.30 2.47
N TRP A 11 7.32 -1.29 1.79
CA TRP A 11 6.09 -1.09 1.02
C TRP A 11 4.93 -0.65 1.91
N ALA A 12 4.74 -1.28 3.08
CA ALA A 12 3.66 -0.93 3.99
C ALA A 12 3.82 0.49 4.52
N THR A 13 5.03 0.86 4.94
CA THR A 13 5.35 2.21 5.42
C THR A 13 5.07 3.26 4.34
N ASN A 14 5.60 3.04 3.13
CA ASN A 14 5.40 3.97 2.01
C ASN A 14 3.93 4.06 1.58
N THR A 15 3.22 2.93 1.56
CA THR A 15 1.80 2.87 1.19
C THR A 15 0.96 3.68 2.17
N VAL A 16 1.19 3.55 3.47
CA VAL A 16 0.49 4.35 4.49
C VAL A 16 0.76 5.84 4.29
N GLU A 17 2.02 6.23 4.10
CA GLU A 17 2.37 7.65 3.89
C GLU A 17 1.70 8.21 2.62
N LYS A 18 1.76 7.47 1.51
CA LYS A 18 1.07 7.84 0.27
C LYS A 18 -0.44 7.97 0.48
N ILE A 19 -1.05 7.04 1.22
CA ILE A 19 -2.47 7.09 1.56
C ILE A 19 -2.79 8.38 2.31
N VAL A 20 -2.03 8.69 3.36
CA VAL A 20 -2.30 9.89 4.17
C VAL A 20 -2.10 11.17 3.36
N VAL A 21 -0.96 11.32 2.67
CA VAL A 21 -0.62 12.54 1.93
C VAL A 21 -1.65 12.84 0.85
N MET A 22 -2.02 11.83 0.07
CA MET A 22 -2.98 12.03 -1.03
C MET A 22 -4.42 12.18 -0.52
N GLY A 23 -4.78 11.53 0.59
CA GLY A 23 -6.08 11.73 1.23
C GLY A 23 -6.24 13.14 1.80
N LEU A 24 -5.19 13.71 2.38
CA LEU A 24 -5.20 15.09 2.85
C LEU A 24 -5.28 16.11 1.71
N ALA A 25 -4.66 15.81 0.57
CA ALA A 25 -4.74 16.63 -0.64
C ALA A 25 -6.07 16.51 -1.39
N ALA A 26 -6.85 15.45 -1.14
CA ALA A 26 -8.14 15.23 -1.81
C ALA A 26 -9.21 16.24 -1.34
N PRO A 27 -10.10 16.68 -2.26
CA PRO A 27 -11.29 17.45 -1.90
C PRO A 27 -12.10 16.76 -0.81
N GLU A 28 -12.67 17.54 0.11
CA GLU A 28 -13.37 17.00 1.28
C GLU A 28 -14.52 16.05 0.90
N GLU A 29 -15.27 16.40 -0.15
CA GLU A 29 -16.36 15.59 -0.71
C GLU A 29 -15.95 14.22 -1.25
N HIS A 30 -14.66 14.01 -1.56
CA HIS A 30 -14.14 12.76 -2.12
C HIS A 30 -13.16 12.03 -1.20
N ARG A 31 -12.67 12.70 -0.15
CA ARG A 31 -11.63 12.18 0.75
C ARG A 31 -12.00 10.84 1.36
N ALA A 32 -13.21 10.71 1.86
CA ALA A 32 -13.65 9.48 2.53
C ALA A 32 -13.68 8.27 1.58
N ASP A 33 -14.18 8.45 0.36
CA ASP A 33 -14.25 7.38 -0.63
C ASP A 33 -12.88 7.00 -1.17
N TRP A 34 -12.04 8.01 -1.39
CA TRP A 34 -10.65 7.78 -1.76
C TRP A 34 -9.91 6.97 -0.70
N LEU A 35 -10.04 7.33 0.59
CA LEU A 35 -9.41 6.60 1.70
C LEU A 35 -9.89 5.15 1.78
N ARG A 36 -11.20 4.93 1.66
CA ARG A 36 -11.77 3.56 1.65
C ARG A 36 -11.18 2.71 0.54
N LEU A 37 -11.10 3.26 -0.68
CA LEU A 37 -10.58 2.53 -1.83
C LEU A 37 -9.10 2.17 -1.64
N GLN A 38 -8.28 3.12 -1.21
CA GLN A 38 -6.85 2.86 -1.05
C GLN A 38 -6.55 1.89 0.10
N ILE A 39 -7.25 2.01 1.23
CA ILE A 39 -7.12 1.08 2.34
C ILE A 39 -7.53 -0.33 1.92
N GLY A 40 -8.66 -0.47 1.20
CA GLY A 40 -9.11 -1.77 0.69
C GLY A 40 -8.08 -2.43 -0.22
N SER A 41 -7.55 -1.66 -1.19
CA SER A 41 -6.50 -2.12 -2.10
C SER A 41 -5.22 -2.57 -1.36
N ALA A 42 -4.78 -1.80 -0.36
CA ALA A 42 -3.61 -2.15 0.44
C ALA A 42 -3.82 -3.46 1.23
N ILE A 43 -5.01 -3.67 1.82
CA ILE A 43 -5.33 -4.91 2.53
C ILE A 43 -5.31 -6.10 1.58
N GLU A 44 -5.89 -5.97 0.38
CA GLU A 44 -5.89 -7.04 -0.62
C GLU A 44 -4.47 -7.44 -1.02
N GLN A 45 -3.58 -6.46 -1.26
CA GLN A 45 -2.19 -6.71 -1.62
C GLN A 45 -1.45 -7.42 -0.46
N ALA A 46 -1.64 -6.97 0.78
CA ALA A 46 -1.04 -7.59 1.96
C ALA A 46 -1.46 -9.06 2.14
N LEU A 47 -2.75 -9.36 1.94
CA LEU A 47 -3.25 -10.72 2.02
C LEU A 47 -2.67 -11.61 0.91
N ARG A 48 -2.47 -11.10 -0.31
CA ARG A 48 -1.84 -11.86 -1.41
C ARG A 48 -0.37 -12.16 -1.12
N HIS A 49 0.36 -11.20 -0.56
CA HIS A 49 1.75 -11.37 -0.12
C HIS A 49 1.87 -12.52 0.89
N GLY A 50 1.11 -12.44 1.99
CA GLY A 50 1.10 -13.48 3.02
C GLY A 50 0.63 -14.85 2.51
N ARG A 51 -0.36 -14.91 1.61
CA ARG A 51 -0.83 -16.17 1.00
C ARG A 51 0.23 -16.85 0.11
N SER A 52 1.18 -16.09 -0.40
CA SER A 52 2.32 -16.62 -1.16
C SER A 52 3.41 -17.21 -0.25
N GLY A 53 3.23 -17.13 1.07
CA GLY A 53 4.21 -17.58 2.06
C GLY A 53 5.38 -16.62 2.25
N LEU A 54 5.29 -15.40 1.70
CA LEU A 54 6.29 -14.36 1.83
C LEU A 54 6.14 -13.64 3.18
N GLY A 55 7.26 -13.41 3.85
CA GLY A 55 7.37 -12.68 5.11
C GLY A 55 7.63 -11.19 4.93
N ASP A 56 7.90 -10.51 6.03
CA ASP A 56 7.98 -9.05 6.07
C ASP A 56 9.23 -8.47 5.36
N ASP A 57 10.30 -9.27 5.27
CA ASP A 57 11.57 -8.91 4.60
C ASP A 57 11.62 -9.38 3.14
N ASP A 58 10.59 -10.10 2.68
CA ASP A 58 10.50 -10.54 1.30
C ASP A 58 10.05 -9.41 0.37
N PRO A 59 10.49 -9.41 -0.90
CA PRO A 59 10.11 -8.39 -1.86
C PRO A 59 8.60 -8.42 -2.14
N VAL A 60 7.97 -7.26 -2.14
CA VAL A 60 6.60 -7.08 -2.64
C VAL A 60 6.65 -7.00 -4.16
N VAL A 61 5.94 -7.93 -4.81
CA VAL A 61 5.76 -7.92 -6.27
C VAL A 61 4.40 -7.31 -6.58
N ALA A 62 4.39 -6.30 -7.47
CA ALA A 62 3.18 -5.59 -7.90
C ALA A 62 2.25 -6.48 -8.73
#